data_AF-A0A451AID3-F1
#
_entry.id   AF-A0A451AID3-F1
#
_cell.length_a   1.000
_cell.length_b   1.000
_cell.length_c   1.000
_cell.angle_alpha   90.00
_cell.angle_beta   90.00
_cell.angle_gamma   90.00
#
_symmetry.space_group_name_H-M   'P 1'
#
loop_
_entity.id
_entity.type
_entity.pdbx_description
1 polymer ?
#
loop_
_entity_poly.entity_id
_entity_poly.type
_entity_poly.pdbx_seq_one_letter_code
_entity_poly.pdbx_strand_id
1 'polypeptide(L)'
;MTAGTGLSGGGSAGAVTLNVNTAQIQKRVTGNCSVGKSIREIRANGTVVCEDGGPNYDSGWFTMQSQQGTNSFKQVSHNLGVYPSRVKVLVKAIDGANNGFIFEGSGSAQSDDDSSNNYGGVIFAYNQNYVRIWAPDKSNDGRAGSIVNVYDGWGGEVHSQSSHTAQVKVSV
;
A
#
# COMPACT_ATOMS: atom_id res chain seq x y z
N MET A 1 43.05 33.35 16.14
CA MET A 1 41.63 33.00 15.95
C MET A 1 41.48 31.50 15.95
N THR A 2 40.47 30.97 16.61
CA THR A 2 40.19 29.52 16.69
C THR A 2 39.03 29.18 15.75
N ALA A 3 39.16 28.09 14.99
CA ALA A 3 38.06 27.62 14.15
C ALA A 3 36.86 27.19 15.02
N GLY A 4 35.65 27.53 14.57
CA GLY A 4 34.41 27.09 15.21
C GLY A 4 34.13 25.60 15.00
N THR A 5 33.01 25.12 15.54
CA THR A 5 32.57 23.73 15.34
C THR A 5 32.37 23.40 13.87
N GLY A 6 32.66 22.16 13.47
CA GLY A 6 32.58 21.71 12.07
C GLY A 6 33.81 22.05 11.22
N LEU A 7 34.74 22.85 11.74
CA LEU A 7 36.00 23.20 11.09
C LEU A 7 37.19 22.74 11.93
N SER A 8 38.33 22.51 11.28
CA SER A 8 39.62 22.31 11.95
C SER A 8 40.67 23.26 11.37
N GLY A 9 41.72 23.57 12.15
CA GLY A 9 42.72 24.57 11.79
C GLY A 9 42.49 25.91 12.50
N GLY A 10 42.94 27.00 11.86
CA GLY A 10 42.98 28.34 12.45
C GLY A 10 44.40 28.89 12.58
N GLY A 11 44.51 30.14 13.06
CA GLY A 11 45.80 30.84 13.16
C GLY A 11 45.66 32.26 13.70
N SER A 12 46.79 32.86 14.10
CA SER A 12 46.84 34.18 14.73
C SER A 12 47.40 35.29 13.82
N ALA A 13 48.15 34.91 12.77
CA ALA A 13 48.75 35.80 11.77
C ALA A 13 49.23 34.99 10.54
N GLY A 14 49.47 35.65 9.41
CA GLY A 14 49.96 35.01 8.18
C GLY A 14 48.90 34.22 7.41
N ALA A 15 49.32 33.34 6.50
CA ALA A 15 48.42 32.45 5.77
C ALA A 15 47.85 31.37 6.73
N VAL A 16 46.53 31.21 6.74
CA VAL A 16 45.82 30.29 7.63
C VAL A 16 45.12 29.20 6.81
N THR A 17 45.19 27.95 7.26
CA THR A 17 44.43 26.84 6.68
C THR A 17 43.22 26.53 7.55
N LEU A 18 42.06 26.36 6.91
CA LEU A 18 40.83 25.85 7.50
C LEU A 18 40.39 24.61 6.71
N ASN A 19 40.08 23.54 7.44
CA ASN A 19 39.55 22.31 6.87
C ASN A 19 38.14 22.06 7.39
N VAL A 20 37.37 21.32 6.60
CA VAL A 20 36.03 20.82 6.95
C VAL A 20 36.18 19.54 7.75
N ASN A 21 35.65 19.49 8.97
CA ASN A 21 35.68 18.28 9.80
C ASN A 21 34.45 17.40 9.53
N THR A 22 34.58 16.41 8.64
CA THR A 22 33.45 15.54 8.27
C THR A 22 33.02 14.54 9.36
N ALA A 23 33.68 14.54 10.53
CA ALA A 23 33.16 13.85 11.72
C ALA A 23 32.06 14.66 12.44
N GLN A 24 31.95 15.97 12.13
CA GLN A 24 30.95 16.87 12.71
C GLN A 24 29.96 17.42 11.67
N ILE A 25 30.34 17.44 10.40
CA ILE A 25 29.49 17.88 9.30
C ILE A 25 29.42 16.81 8.21
N GLN A 26 28.26 16.68 7.59
CA GLN A 26 28.04 15.66 6.56
C GLN A 26 28.93 15.93 5.34
N LYS A 27 29.70 14.93 4.89
CA LYS A 27 30.39 14.97 3.59
C LYS A 27 29.33 15.01 2.47
N ARG A 28 29.68 15.59 1.32
CA ARG A 28 28.82 15.61 0.11
C ARG A 28 28.17 14.23 -0.10
N VAL A 29 26.85 14.22 -0.20
CA VAL A 29 26.07 13.03 -0.56
C VAL A 29 26.31 12.75 -2.04
N THR A 30 26.80 11.55 -2.35
CA THR A 30 27.29 11.20 -3.70
C THR A 30 26.39 10.25 -4.47
N GLY A 31 25.36 9.70 -3.82
CA GLY A 31 24.41 8.77 -4.44
C GLY A 31 22.96 9.23 -4.31
N ASN A 32 22.13 8.68 -5.17
CA ASN A 32 20.67 8.77 -5.11
C ASN A 32 20.06 7.37 -4.97
N CYS A 33 18.79 7.30 -4.59
CA CYS A 33 18.02 6.07 -4.64
C CYS A 33 17.28 5.98 -5.97
N SER A 34 17.20 4.76 -6.53
CA SER A 34 16.37 4.49 -7.70
C SER A 34 14.90 4.81 -7.42
N VAL A 35 14.12 5.02 -8.49
CA VAL A 35 12.67 5.25 -8.38
C VAL A 35 12.02 4.13 -7.56
N GLY A 36 11.13 4.51 -6.64
CA GLY A 36 10.46 3.57 -5.74
C GLY A 36 11.27 3.20 -4.49
N LYS A 37 12.45 3.79 -4.29
CA LYS A 37 13.27 3.63 -3.07
C LYS A 37 13.47 4.96 -2.35
N SER A 38 13.61 4.93 -1.03
CA SER A 38 13.90 6.09 -0.18
C SER A 38 15.27 5.98 0.47
N ILE A 39 15.88 7.11 0.82
CA ILE A 39 17.09 7.14 1.64
C ILE A 39 16.70 6.75 3.06
N ARG A 40 17.22 5.62 3.55
CA ARG A 40 17.06 5.22 4.96
C ARG A 40 18.21 5.71 5.84
N GLU A 41 19.39 5.90 5.25
CA GLU A 41 20.60 6.28 5.96
C GLU A 41 21.57 7.01 5.02
N ILE A 42 22.27 8.01 5.54
CA ILE A 42 23.43 8.63 4.91
C ILE A 42 24.62 8.32 5.81
N ARG A 43 25.63 7.65 5.25
CA ARG A 43 26.85 7.32 6.00
C ARG A 43 27.76 8.55 6.13
N ALA A 44 28.62 8.55 7.15
CA ALA A 44 29.60 9.61 7.38
C ALA A 44 30.51 9.87 6.15
N ASN A 45 30.77 8.84 5.33
CA ASN A 45 31.57 8.96 4.11
C ASN A 45 30.80 9.57 2.90
N GLY A 46 29.53 9.93 3.05
CA GLY A 46 28.68 10.52 2.01
C GLY A 46 27.98 9.52 1.09
N THR A 47 28.06 8.21 1.37
CA THR A 47 27.29 7.18 0.65
C THR A 47 25.88 7.06 1.20
N VAL A 48 24.93 6.74 0.31
CA VAL A 48 23.51 6.58 0.63
C VAL A 48 23.18 5.11 0.79
N VAL A 49 22.33 4.81 1.78
CA VAL A 49 21.69 3.51 1.93
C VAL A 49 20.21 3.67 1.63
N CYS A 50 19.73 2.91 0.64
CA CYS A 50 18.34 2.96 0.19
C CYS A 50 17.53 1.82 0.77
N GLU A 51 16.26 2.06 1.06
CA GLU A 51 15.26 1.03 1.34
C GLU A 51 14.21 0.98 0.23
N ASP A 52 13.58 -0.18 0.06
CA ASP A 52 12.44 -0.31 -0.85
C ASP A 52 11.24 0.44 -0.28
N GLY A 53 10.62 1.30 -1.08
CA GLY A 53 9.35 1.95 -0.76
C GLY A 53 8.12 1.06 -1.03
N GLY A 54 8.37 -0.23 -1.33
CA GLY A 54 7.33 -1.23 -1.51
C GLY A 54 6.73 -1.71 -0.19
N PRO A 55 5.63 -2.49 -0.25
CA PRO A 55 5.06 -3.10 0.95
C PRO A 55 6.05 -4.08 1.59
N ASN A 56 5.97 -4.25 2.90
CA ASN A 56 6.74 -5.26 3.62
C ASN A 56 6.28 -6.69 3.29
N TYR A 57 5.04 -6.85 2.84
CA TYR A 57 4.49 -8.11 2.34
C TYR A 57 3.59 -7.88 1.13
N ASP A 58 3.71 -8.72 0.10
CA ASP A 58 2.81 -8.75 -1.05
C ASP A 58 2.39 -10.20 -1.33
N SER A 59 1.08 -10.45 -1.39
CA SER A 59 0.54 -11.79 -1.61
C SER A 59 0.63 -12.29 -3.06
N GLY A 60 0.99 -11.41 -4.00
CA GLY A 60 0.68 -11.59 -5.41
C GLY A 60 -0.83 -11.56 -5.67
N TRP A 61 -1.21 -11.68 -6.94
CA TRP A 61 -2.61 -11.78 -7.36
C TRP A 61 -3.11 -13.21 -7.20
N PHE A 62 -4.27 -13.38 -6.57
CA PHE A 62 -5.00 -14.65 -6.49
C PHE A 62 -6.46 -14.45 -6.89
N THR A 63 -7.10 -15.49 -7.43
CA THR A 63 -8.52 -15.42 -7.79
C THR A 63 -9.38 -15.48 -6.53
N MET A 64 -10.39 -14.62 -6.47
CA MET A 64 -11.42 -14.64 -5.43
C MET A 64 -12.79 -14.42 -6.06
N GLN A 65 -13.81 -15.02 -5.46
CA GLN A 65 -15.18 -15.01 -5.98
C GLN A 65 -16.16 -14.59 -4.88
N SER A 66 -17.24 -13.91 -5.27
CA SER A 66 -18.42 -13.72 -4.42
C SER A 66 -19.44 -14.83 -4.69
N GLN A 67 -20.42 -14.99 -3.81
CA GLN A 67 -21.47 -16.02 -3.94
C GLN A 67 -20.94 -17.47 -3.91
N GLN A 68 -19.90 -17.73 -3.12
CA GLN A 68 -19.27 -19.04 -2.92
C GLN A 68 -19.31 -19.52 -1.45
N GLY A 69 -20.21 -18.98 -0.64
CA GLY A 69 -20.35 -19.28 0.79
C GLY A 69 -19.05 -18.97 1.55
N THR A 70 -18.55 -19.98 2.27
CA THR A 70 -17.28 -19.84 3.02
C THR A 70 -16.06 -19.61 2.13
N ASN A 71 -16.11 -19.95 0.83
CA ASN A 71 -15.03 -19.68 -0.12
C ASN A 71 -15.00 -18.20 -0.58
N SER A 72 -16.05 -17.42 -0.28
CA SER A 72 -16.05 -15.96 -0.42
C SER A 72 -15.21 -15.28 0.67
N PHE A 73 -14.61 -16.04 1.59
CA PHE A 73 -13.69 -15.54 2.62
C PHE A 73 -12.26 -16.02 2.37
N LYS A 74 -11.29 -15.13 2.58
CA LYS A 74 -9.86 -15.47 2.58
C LYS A 74 -9.14 -14.80 3.74
N GLN A 75 -8.27 -15.56 4.40
CA GLN A 75 -7.29 -15.03 5.34
C GLN A 75 -5.88 -15.18 4.75
N VAL A 76 -5.11 -14.10 4.76
CA VAL A 76 -3.74 -14.02 4.25
C VAL A 76 -2.81 -13.69 5.42
N SER A 77 -1.75 -14.48 5.61
CA SER A 77 -0.73 -14.23 6.63
C SER A 77 0.37 -13.35 6.08
N HIS A 78 0.66 -12.23 6.75
CA HIS A 78 1.76 -11.31 6.39
C HIS A 78 2.95 -11.40 7.35
N ASN A 79 2.78 -12.08 8.50
CA ASN A 79 3.86 -12.43 9.44
C ASN A 79 4.71 -11.27 9.97
N LEU A 80 4.15 -10.05 10.06
CA LEU A 80 4.90 -8.89 10.58
C LEU A 80 5.03 -8.91 12.11
N GLY A 81 4.12 -9.56 12.82
CA GLY A 81 4.09 -9.58 14.30
C GLY A 81 3.75 -8.23 14.93
N VAL A 82 3.46 -7.21 14.12
CA VAL A 82 3.08 -5.85 14.51
C VAL A 82 1.93 -5.37 13.65
N TYR A 83 1.16 -4.40 14.14
CA TYR A 83 0.09 -3.80 13.33
C TYR A 83 0.72 -3.06 12.15
N PRO A 84 0.29 -3.37 10.90
CA PRO A 84 0.77 -2.64 9.75
C PRO A 84 0.40 -1.16 9.80
N SER A 85 1.31 -0.30 9.32
CA SER A 85 1.04 1.13 9.13
C SER A 85 0.14 1.39 7.92
N ARG A 86 0.14 0.49 6.93
CA ARG A 86 -0.72 0.52 5.76
C ARG A 86 -1.12 -0.89 5.36
N VAL A 87 -2.35 -1.07 4.91
CA VAL A 87 -2.82 -2.30 4.26
C VAL A 87 -3.61 -1.89 3.03
N LYS A 88 -3.30 -2.49 1.88
CA LYS A 88 -4.09 -2.37 0.66
C LYS A 88 -4.60 -3.75 0.25
N VAL A 89 -5.92 -3.87 0.14
CA VAL A 89 -6.56 -4.98 -0.55
C VAL A 89 -7.01 -4.46 -1.90
N LEU A 90 -6.39 -4.93 -2.96
CA LEU A 90 -6.64 -4.51 -4.34
C LEU A 90 -7.47 -5.57 -5.03
N VAL A 91 -8.50 -5.16 -5.76
CA VAL A 91 -9.43 -6.01 -6.50
C VAL A 91 -9.38 -5.60 -7.97
N LYS A 92 -8.79 -6.44 -8.81
CA LYS A 92 -8.68 -6.22 -10.25
C LYS A 92 -9.82 -6.93 -10.97
N ALA A 93 -10.65 -6.16 -11.67
CA ALA A 93 -11.65 -6.70 -12.57
C ALA A 93 -10.97 -7.44 -13.73
N ILE A 94 -11.48 -8.62 -14.05
CA ILE A 94 -10.94 -9.49 -15.13
C ILE A 94 -11.91 -9.66 -16.30
N ASP A 95 -13.05 -8.98 -16.22
CA ASP A 95 -14.16 -9.03 -17.17
C ASP A 95 -14.91 -7.69 -17.18
N GLY A 96 -16.01 -7.63 -17.95
CA GLY A 96 -16.90 -6.49 -18.00
C GLY A 96 -16.27 -5.22 -18.56
N ALA A 97 -16.98 -4.11 -18.39
CA ALA A 97 -16.56 -2.81 -18.92
C ALA A 97 -15.31 -2.23 -18.24
N ASN A 98 -15.00 -2.67 -17.02
CA ASN A 98 -13.83 -2.22 -16.26
C ASN A 98 -12.71 -3.26 -16.23
N ASN A 99 -12.64 -4.19 -17.19
CA ASN A 99 -11.58 -5.18 -17.26
C ASN A 99 -10.19 -4.52 -17.20
N GLY A 100 -9.34 -4.97 -16.28
CA GLY A 100 -8.00 -4.44 -16.06
C GLY A 100 -7.90 -3.32 -15.02
N PHE A 101 -9.01 -2.68 -14.65
CA PHE A 101 -9.04 -1.67 -13.59
C PHE A 101 -8.95 -2.31 -12.20
N ILE A 102 -8.38 -1.55 -11.26
CA ILE A 102 -8.15 -1.98 -9.88
C ILE A 102 -8.98 -1.10 -8.96
N PHE A 103 -9.81 -1.74 -8.16
CA PHE A 103 -10.60 -1.16 -7.08
C PHE A 103 -9.90 -1.46 -5.75
N GLU A 104 -10.05 -0.60 -4.75
CA GLU A 104 -9.60 -0.91 -3.38
C GLU A 104 -10.75 -1.52 -2.59
N GLY A 105 -10.45 -2.53 -1.77
CA GLY A 105 -11.36 -3.02 -0.76
C GLY A 105 -11.65 -1.95 0.30
N SER A 106 -12.77 -2.08 0.98
CA SER A 106 -13.22 -1.16 2.03
C SER A 106 -13.05 -1.79 3.42
N GLY A 107 -12.82 -0.99 4.46
CA GLY A 107 -12.77 -1.47 5.85
C GLY A 107 -14.12 -1.92 6.40
N SER A 108 -15.21 -1.60 5.70
CA SER A 108 -16.59 -1.95 6.07
C SER A 108 -17.48 -1.95 4.82
N ALA A 109 -18.61 -2.64 4.88
CA ALA A 109 -19.57 -2.69 3.79
C ALA A 109 -20.14 -1.29 3.51
N GLN A 110 -20.25 -0.92 2.24
CA GLN A 110 -20.78 0.37 1.80
C GLN A 110 -22.30 0.34 1.58
N SER A 111 -22.88 -0.84 1.47
CA SER A 111 -24.31 -1.11 1.45
C SER A 111 -24.53 -2.57 1.86
N ASP A 112 -25.63 -2.85 2.54
CA ASP A 112 -26.08 -4.21 2.84
C ASP A 112 -27.20 -4.65 1.88
N ASP A 113 -27.68 -5.88 1.99
CA ASP A 113 -28.61 -6.54 1.06
C ASP A 113 -30.11 -6.21 1.26
N ASP A 114 -30.44 -5.26 2.14
CA ASP A 114 -31.80 -4.80 2.40
C ASP A 114 -32.32 -3.83 1.32
N SER A 115 -33.47 -4.17 0.71
CA SER A 115 -34.16 -3.48 -0.41
C SER A 115 -33.47 -3.60 -1.78
N SER A 116 -34.11 -3.14 -2.86
CA SER A 116 -33.85 -3.44 -4.28
C SER A 116 -32.46 -3.06 -4.85
N ASN A 117 -31.47 -2.80 -4.00
CA ASN A 117 -30.20 -2.22 -4.39
C ASN A 117 -29.16 -3.32 -4.64
N ASN A 118 -28.31 -3.09 -5.64
CA ASN A 118 -27.14 -3.93 -5.87
C ASN A 118 -26.05 -3.52 -4.87
N TYR A 119 -25.63 -4.44 -4.02
CA TYR A 119 -24.50 -4.23 -3.11
C TYR A 119 -23.28 -5.02 -3.59
N GLY A 120 -22.10 -4.59 -3.15
CA GLY A 120 -20.89 -5.27 -3.54
C GLY A 120 -19.63 -4.60 -3.01
N GLY A 121 -18.51 -5.03 -3.58
CA GLY A 121 -17.19 -4.66 -3.13
C GLY A 121 -16.66 -5.64 -2.09
N VAL A 122 -15.32 -5.65 -1.98
CA VAL A 122 -14.61 -6.48 -1.02
C VAL A 122 -14.45 -5.69 0.27
N ILE A 123 -14.80 -6.31 1.39
CA ILE A 123 -14.45 -5.77 2.71
C ILE A 123 -13.19 -6.46 3.23
N PHE A 124 -12.40 -5.74 4.01
CA PHE A 124 -11.22 -6.32 4.64
C PHE A 124 -10.98 -5.75 6.03
N ALA A 125 -10.26 -6.52 6.84
CA ALA A 125 -9.79 -6.13 8.16
C ALA A 125 -8.43 -6.78 8.41
N TYR A 126 -7.65 -6.25 9.34
CA TYR A 126 -6.32 -6.78 9.60
C TYR A 126 -5.95 -6.70 11.08
N ASN A 127 -4.96 -7.50 11.46
CA ASN A 127 -4.32 -7.42 12.77
C ASN A 127 -2.80 -7.51 12.61
N GLN A 128 -2.09 -7.89 13.68
CA GLN A 128 -0.62 -7.96 13.68
C GLN A 128 -0.04 -9.06 12.76
N ASN A 129 -0.86 -10.02 12.32
CA ASN A 129 -0.39 -11.20 11.60
C ASN A 129 -1.15 -11.50 10.30
N TYR A 130 -2.42 -11.09 10.23
CA TYR A 130 -3.33 -11.49 9.17
C TYR A 130 -4.07 -10.30 8.57
N VAL A 131 -4.36 -10.42 7.28
CA VAL A 131 -5.41 -9.68 6.59
C VAL A 131 -6.54 -10.65 6.27
N ARG A 132 -7.76 -10.29 6.64
CA ARG A 132 -9.00 -10.99 6.31
C ARG A 132 -9.73 -10.24 5.22
N ILE A 133 -10.32 -10.99 4.31
CA ILE A 133 -10.94 -10.49 3.10
C ILE A 133 -12.26 -11.23 2.95
N TRP A 134 -13.34 -10.48 2.73
CA TRP A 134 -14.65 -11.05 2.46
C TRP A 134 -15.20 -10.45 1.17
N ALA A 135 -15.56 -11.33 0.25
CA ALA A 135 -16.43 -11.00 -0.87
C ALA A 135 -17.88 -11.29 -0.45
N PRO A 136 -18.87 -10.57 -1.01
CA PRO A 136 -20.27 -10.75 -0.63
C PRO A 136 -20.78 -12.17 -0.86
N ASP A 137 -21.72 -12.60 -0.02
CA ASP A 137 -22.53 -13.79 -0.25
C ASP A 137 -23.99 -13.41 0.00
N LYS A 138 -24.92 -14.01 -0.74
CA LYS A 138 -26.34 -13.76 -0.54
C LYS A 138 -26.78 -14.32 0.81
N SER A 139 -27.51 -13.54 1.59
CA SER A 139 -28.19 -13.98 2.80
C SER A 139 -29.71 -13.76 2.68
N ASN A 140 -30.51 -14.47 3.49
CA ASN A 140 -31.93 -14.22 3.76
C ASN A 140 -32.80 -13.78 2.55
N ASP A 141 -32.70 -14.49 1.43
CA ASP A 141 -33.43 -14.22 0.18
C ASP A 141 -33.15 -12.87 -0.52
N GLY A 142 -32.16 -12.09 -0.06
CA GLY A 142 -31.72 -10.82 -0.67
C GLY A 142 -31.10 -10.94 -2.08
N ARG A 143 -30.66 -9.81 -2.65
CA ARG A 143 -29.93 -9.82 -3.94
C ARG A 143 -28.56 -10.50 -3.79
N ALA A 144 -27.99 -10.96 -4.89
CA ALA A 144 -26.62 -11.49 -4.90
C ALA A 144 -25.61 -10.35 -4.98
N GLY A 145 -24.80 -10.15 -3.94
CA GLY A 145 -23.73 -9.16 -3.96
C GLY A 145 -22.54 -9.54 -4.84
N SER A 146 -21.87 -8.53 -5.38
CA SER A 146 -20.80 -8.71 -6.38
C SER A 146 -19.43 -8.29 -5.86
N ILE A 147 -18.37 -9.02 -6.22
CA ILE A 147 -17.00 -8.69 -5.81
C ILE A 147 -16.52 -7.38 -6.46
N VAL A 148 -16.99 -7.10 -7.68
CA VAL A 148 -16.90 -5.80 -8.34
C VAL A 148 -18.33 -5.34 -8.65
N ASN A 149 -18.70 -4.16 -8.15
CA ASN A 149 -20.03 -3.58 -8.32
C ASN A 149 -19.90 -2.09 -8.65
N VAL A 150 -20.18 -1.74 -9.90
CA VAL A 150 -20.33 -0.37 -10.39
C VAL A 150 -21.69 -0.35 -11.07
N TYR A 151 -22.74 -0.03 -10.33
CA TYR A 151 -24.10 -0.16 -10.84
C TYR A 151 -25.04 0.81 -10.15
N ASP A 152 -26.00 1.35 -10.90
CA ASP A 152 -27.13 2.21 -10.47
C ASP A 152 -26.73 3.41 -9.57
N GLY A 153 -26.76 4.62 -10.14
CA GLY A 153 -26.45 5.85 -9.41
C GLY A 153 -24.97 6.26 -9.42
N TRP A 154 -24.10 5.47 -10.03
CA TRP A 154 -22.67 5.79 -10.20
C TRP A 154 -22.38 6.24 -11.63
N GLY A 155 -21.97 7.50 -11.79
CA GLY A 155 -21.43 8.02 -13.05
C GLY A 155 -22.38 7.97 -14.26
N GLY A 156 -23.70 7.93 -14.03
CA GLY A 156 -24.70 7.78 -15.10
C GLY A 156 -24.64 6.42 -15.81
N GLU A 157 -24.31 5.36 -15.08
CA GLU A 157 -24.25 3.97 -15.54
C GLU A 157 -23.22 3.68 -16.66
N VAL A 158 -22.37 4.66 -16.98
CA VAL A 158 -21.27 4.48 -17.91
C VAL A 158 -20.27 3.47 -17.35
N HIS A 159 -19.95 2.45 -18.15
CA HIS A 159 -19.13 1.31 -17.74
C HIS A 159 -19.66 0.57 -16.50
N SER A 160 -20.99 0.47 -16.38
CA SER A 160 -21.61 -0.35 -15.34
C SER A 160 -21.17 -1.82 -15.43
N GLN A 161 -21.00 -2.44 -14.26
CA GLN A 161 -20.49 -3.79 -14.11
C GLN A 161 -20.93 -4.40 -12.79
N SER A 162 -21.30 -5.69 -12.87
CA SER A 162 -21.48 -6.56 -11.72
C SER A 162 -20.76 -7.87 -12.03
N SER A 163 -19.70 -8.17 -11.27
CA SER A 163 -18.91 -9.39 -11.45
C SER A 163 -18.80 -10.17 -10.16
N HIS A 164 -18.79 -11.50 -10.30
CA HIS A 164 -18.62 -12.45 -9.18
C HIS A 164 -17.22 -13.04 -9.09
N THR A 165 -16.32 -12.73 -10.05
CA THR A 165 -14.92 -13.21 -10.03
C THR A 165 -13.97 -12.05 -10.30
N ALA A 166 -12.90 -11.96 -9.53
CA ALA A 166 -11.84 -10.97 -9.70
C ALA A 166 -10.47 -11.53 -9.26
N GLN A 167 -9.40 -10.83 -9.62
CA GLN A 167 -8.09 -11.06 -9.00
C GLN A 167 -7.93 -10.13 -7.79
N VAL A 168 -7.52 -10.67 -6.65
CA VAL A 168 -7.30 -9.93 -5.41
C VAL A 168 -5.82 -9.98 -5.04
N LYS A 169 -5.30 -8.89 -4.48
CA LYS A 169 -3.94 -8.80 -3.96
C LYS A 169 -3.93 -8.06 -2.64
N VAL A 170 -3.16 -8.57 -1.69
CA VAL A 170 -2.89 -7.94 -0.40
C VAL A 170 -1.47 -7.40 -0.41
N SER A 171 -1.33 -6.11 -0.12
CA SER A 171 -0.04 -5.46 0.10
C SER A 171 -0.06 -4.79 1.49
N VAL A 172 0.90 -5.17 2.33
CA VAL A 172 1.04 -4.71 3.72
C VAL A 172 2.38 -4.00 3.85
#